data_AF-A0A926AMB4-F1
#
_entry.id   AF-A0A926AMB4-F1
#
_cell.length_a   1.000
_cell.length_b   1.000
_cell.length_c   1.000
_cell.angle_alpha   90.00
_cell.angle_beta   90.00
_cell.angle_gamma   90.00
#
_symmetry.space_group_name_H-M   'P 1'
#
loop_
_entity.id
_entity.type
_entity.pdbx_description
1 polymer ?
#
loop_
_entity_poly.entity_id
_entity_poly.type
_entity_poly.pdbx_seq_one_letter_code
_entity_poly.pdbx_strand_id
1 'polypeptide(L)'
;MDNKLEALLEEIYKDGKVSPKEIIEIRRQSERNMVELLAIAGDEGVINALCKSFEVTTQLLQASLLKVRKGEASAEAKQAILNLIDSQMALIKANYEAFK
;
A
#
# COMPACT_ATOMS: atom_id res chain seq x y z
N MET A 1 -8.59 -13.66 11.79
CA MET A 1 -7.43 -13.09 12.50
C MET A 1 -7.48 -11.57 12.30
N ASP A 2 -8.66 -10.96 12.49
CA ASP A 2 -9.06 -9.77 11.70
C ASP A 2 -9.16 -8.47 12.50
N ASN A 3 -9.29 -8.50 13.83
CA ASN A 3 -9.61 -7.29 14.59
C ASN A 3 -8.49 -6.25 14.75
N LYS A 4 -7.21 -6.59 14.49
CA LYS A 4 -6.09 -5.67 14.77
C LYS A 4 -5.78 -4.70 13.63
N LEU A 5 -5.86 -5.17 12.38
CA LEU A 5 -5.62 -4.30 11.23
C LEU A 5 -6.81 -3.37 11.00
N GLU A 6 -8.04 -3.88 11.08
CA GLU A 6 -9.24 -3.07 10.93
C GLU A 6 -9.31 -1.94 11.97
N ALA A 7 -9.12 -2.25 13.26
CA ALA A 7 -9.08 -1.23 14.31
C ALA A 7 -7.95 -0.20 14.13
N LEU A 8 -6.78 -0.64 13.63
CA LEU A 8 -5.68 0.28 13.31
C LEU A 8 -6.07 1.22 12.17
N LEU A 9 -6.67 0.70 11.11
CA LEU A 9 -7.09 1.51 9.96
C LEU A 9 -8.24 2.46 10.33
N GLU A 10 -9.20 2.02 11.12
CA GLU A 10 -10.28 2.87 11.63
C GLU A 10 -9.74 4.07 12.40
N GLU A 11 -8.76 3.87 13.29
CA GLU A 11 -8.17 4.97 14.05
C GLU A 11 -7.35 5.91 13.15
N ILE A 12 -6.56 5.38 12.20
CA ILE A 12 -5.74 6.19 11.29
C ILE A 12 -6.59 7.06 10.37
N TYR A 13 -7.69 6.53 9.84
CA TYR A 13 -8.51 7.26 8.88
C TYR A 13 -9.61 8.12 9.53
N LYS A 14 -9.72 8.09 10.86
CA LYS A 14 -10.79 8.74 11.63
C LYS A 14 -10.91 10.25 11.41
N ASP A 15 -9.79 10.95 11.26
CA ASP A 15 -9.76 12.40 11.09
C ASP A 15 -9.66 12.83 9.60
N GLY A 16 -9.73 11.86 8.68
CA GLY A 16 -9.62 12.07 7.24
C GLY A 16 -8.22 12.48 6.76
N LYS A 17 -7.21 12.42 7.62
CA LYS A 17 -5.81 12.72 7.29
C LYS A 17 -4.95 11.53 7.64
N VAL A 18 -3.77 11.45 7.02
CA VAL A 18 -2.78 10.43 7.34
C VAL A 18 -1.44 11.12 7.55
N SER A 19 -0.92 11.00 8.77
CA SER A 19 0.38 11.51 9.17
C SER A 19 1.51 10.57 8.76
N PRO A 20 2.75 11.07 8.66
CA PRO A 20 3.92 10.22 8.41
C PRO A 20 4.09 9.08 9.43
N LYS A 21 3.71 9.32 10.70
CA LYS A 21 3.80 8.30 11.75
C LYS A 21 2.82 7.15 11.50
N GLU A 22 1.61 7.46 11.06
CA GLU A 22 0.58 6.47 10.75
C GLU A 22 0.93 5.64 9.51
N ILE A 23 1.54 6.26 8.49
CA ILE A 23 2.10 5.53 7.34
C ILE A 23 3.14 4.50 7.80
N ILE A 24 4.04 4.89 8.72
CA ILE A 24 5.06 3.98 9.26
C ILE A 24 4.40 2.82 10.02
N GLU A 25 3.34 3.08 10.79
CA GLU A 25 2.65 2.03 11.54
C GLU A 25 1.95 1.02 10.63
N ILE A 26 1.24 1.49 9.60
CA ILE A 26 0.64 0.62 8.57
C ILE A 26 1.72 -0.22 7.89
N ARG A 27 2.82 0.42 7.49
CA ARG A 27 3.96 -0.27 6.85
C ARG A 27 4.49 -1.40 7.74
N ARG A 28 4.74 -1.12 9.03
CA ARG A 28 5.21 -2.13 9.98
C ARG A 28 4.24 -3.29 10.16
N GLN A 29 2.94 -3.01 10.19
CA GLN A 29 1.94 -4.08 10.26
C GLN A 29 1.92 -4.92 8.97
N SER A 30 2.03 -4.27 7.81
CA SER A 30 2.12 -4.95 6.51
C SER A 30 3.37 -5.83 6.41
N GLU A 31 4.53 -5.33 6.82
CA GLU A 31 5.81 -6.08 6.81
C GLU A 31 5.73 -7.29 7.75
N ARG A 32 5.13 -7.15 8.94
CA ARG A 32 4.88 -8.28 9.85
C ARG A 32 4.02 -9.35 9.18
N ASN A 33 2.91 -8.96 8.54
CA ASN A 33 2.04 -9.91 7.85
C ASN A 33 2.77 -10.63 6.69
N MET A 34 3.66 -9.94 5.96
CA MET A 34 4.46 -10.57 4.90
C MET A 34 5.45 -11.60 5.48
N VAL A 35 6.15 -11.27 6.57
CA VAL A 35 7.07 -12.19 7.25
C VAL A 35 6.32 -13.42 7.75
N GLU A 36 5.17 -13.24 8.38
CA GLU A 36 4.32 -14.35 8.85
C GLU A 36 3.85 -15.23 7.68
N LEU A 37 3.43 -14.63 6.56
CA LEU A 37 3.03 -15.36 5.37
C LEU A 37 4.18 -16.19 4.80
N LEU A 38 5.38 -15.62 4.66
CA LEU A 38 6.55 -16.33 4.13
C LEU A 38 7.03 -17.45 5.07
N ALA A 39 6.87 -17.28 6.38
CA ALA A 39 7.15 -18.35 7.35
C ALA A 39 6.20 -19.55 7.19
N ILE A 40 4.96 -19.34 6.71
CA ILE A 40 3.95 -20.38 6.50
C ILE A 40 4.05 -20.99 5.10
N ALA A 41 4.15 -20.14 4.07
CA ALA A 41 4.06 -20.53 2.66
C ALA A 41 5.43 -20.86 2.03
N GLY A 42 6.52 -20.56 2.74
CA GLY A 42 7.89 -20.62 2.23
C GLY A 42 8.32 -19.31 1.56
N ASP A 43 9.64 -19.08 1.54
CA ASP A 43 10.27 -17.88 0.97
C ASP A 43 10.66 -18.04 -0.51
N GLU A 44 10.01 -18.94 -1.23
CA GLU A 44 10.28 -19.20 -2.65
C GLU A 44 8.98 -19.14 -3.49
N GLY A 45 9.15 -18.87 -4.79
CA GLY A 45 8.05 -18.88 -5.74
C GLY A 45 7.13 -17.65 -5.67
N VAL A 46 5.87 -17.86 -6.05
CA VAL A 46 4.90 -16.80 -6.37
C VAL A 46 4.58 -15.90 -5.17
N ILE A 47 4.51 -16.46 -3.96
CA ILE A 47 4.17 -15.70 -2.75
C ILE A 47 5.30 -14.74 -2.37
N ASN A 48 6.57 -15.17 -2.40
CA ASN A 48 7.69 -14.26 -2.18
C ASN A 48 7.74 -13.15 -3.24
N ALA A 49 7.55 -13.51 -4.51
CA ALA A 49 7.50 -12.52 -5.59
C ALA A 49 6.37 -11.48 -5.38
N LEU A 50 5.20 -11.92 -4.89
CA LEU A 50 4.09 -11.04 -4.55
C LEU A 50 4.44 -10.08 -3.39
N CYS A 51 5.00 -10.59 -2.29
CA CYS A 51 5.44 -9.76 -1.16
C CYS A 51 6.43 -8.68 -1.62
N LYS A 52 7.48 -9.07 -2.35
CA LYS A 52 8.47 -8.13 -2.92
C LYS A 52 7.83 -7.10 -3.84
N SER A 53 6.84 -7.51 -4.65
CA SER A 53 6.12 -6.60 -5.55
C SER A 53 5.31 -5.57 -4.79
N PHE A 54 4.69 -5.91 -3.65
CA PHE A 54 4.01 -4.93 -2.79
C PHE A 54 4.98 -3.93 -2.16
N GLU A 55 6.15 -4.38 -1.69
CA GLU A 55 7.18 -3.50 -1.14
C GLU A 55 7.68 -2.49 -2.18
N VAL A 56 8.09 -2.99 -3.36
CA VAL A 56 8.58 -2.15 -4.47
C VAL A 56 7.50 -1.17 -4.91
N THR A 57 6.26 -1.64 -5.11
CA THR A 57 5.13 -0.78 -5.48
C THR A 57 4.93 0.34 -4.46
N THR A 58 4.97 0.03 -3.16
CA THR A 58 4.80 1.03 -2.09
C THR A 58 5.91 2.07 -2.10
N GLN A 59 7.17 1.65 -2.29
CA GLN A 59 8.31 2.57 -2.36
C GLN A 59 8.21 3.51 -3.58
N LEU A 60 7.88 2.96 -4.75
CA LEU A 60 7.73 3.74 -5.98
C LEU A 60 6.53 4.69 -5.93
N LEU A 61 5.43 4.26 -5.31
CA LEU A 61 4.25 5.08 -5.05
C LEU A 61 4.62 6.29 -4.18
N GLN A 62 5.31 6.05 -3.06
CA GLN A 62 5.75 7.12 -2.15
C GLN A 62 6.70 8.09 -2.84
N ALA A 63 7.68 7.59 -3.60
CA ALA A 63 8.60 8.43 -4.36
C ALA A 63 7.85 9.29 -5.40
N SER A 64 6.91 8.71 -6.13
CA SER A 64 6.12 9.41 -7.16
C SER A 64 5.22 10.50 -6.54
N LEU A 65 4.53 10.19 -5.45
CA LEU A 65 3.69 11.15 -4.73
C LEU A 65 4.52 12.27 -4.10
N LEU A 66 5.75 11.98 -3.65
CA LEU A 66 6.66 13.00 -3.13
C LEU A 66 7.09 13.99 -4.23
N LYS A 67 7.41 13.50 -5.44
CA LYS A 67 7.70 14.38 -6.59
C LYS A 67 6.52 15.29 -6.91
N VAL A 68 5.31 14.73 -6.95
CA VAL A 68 4.07 15.49 -7.14
C VAL A 68 3.90 16.56 -6.05
N ARG A 69 4.12 16.20 -4.78
CA ARG A 69 3.99 17.12 -3.65
C ARG A 69 5.02 18.26 -3.69
N LYS A 70 6.23 17.99 -4.18
CA LYS A 70 7.30 18.98 -4.32
C LYS A 70 7.13 19.91 -5.53
N GLY A 71 6.11 19.71 -6.36
CA GLY A 71 5.91 20.47 -7.59
C GLY A 71 6.88 20.09 -8.71
N GLU A 72 7.49 18.91 -8.63
CA GLU A 72 8.43 18.40 -9.65
C GLU A 72 7.70 17.77 -10.86
N ALA A 73 6.37 17.80 -10.87
CA ALA A 73 5.51 17.29 -11.95
C ALA A 73 4.65 18.44 -12.51
N SER A 74 4.40 18.43 -13.83
CA SER A 74 3.42 19.35 -14.44
C SER A 74 2.01 19.08 -13.91
N ALA A 75 1.08 20.02 -14.10
CA ALA A 75 -0.30 19.85 -13.65
C ALA A 75 -0.97 18.63 -14.32
N GLU A 76 -0.72 18.44 -15.61
CA GLU A 76 -1.21 17.29 -16.39
C GLU A 76 -0.60 15.99 -15.89
N ALA A 77 0.71 15.97 -15.66
CA ALA A 77 1.41 14.80 -15.14
C ALA A 77 0.93 14.44 -13.73
N LYS A 78 0.72 15.42 -12.85
CA LYS A 78 0.13 15.22 -11.52
C LYS A 78 -1.24 14.54 -11.63
N GLN A 79 -2.13 15.05 -12.46
CA GLN A 79 -3.47 14.49 -12.60
C GLN A 79 -3.41 13.06 -13.16
N ALA A 80 -2.56 12.81 -14.17
CA ALA A 80 -2.39 11.49 -14.75
C ALA A 80 -1.83 10.47 -13.72
N ILE A 81 -0.85 10.88 -12.90
CA ILE A 81 -0.29 10.05 -11.82
C ILE A 81 -1.38 9.68 -10.80
N LEU A 82 -2.18 10.65 -10.35
CA LEU A 82 -3.24 10.39 -9.36
C LEU A 82 -4.31 9.46 -9.93
N ASN A 83 -4.77 9.70 -11.17
CA ASN A 83 -5.75 8.82 -11.83
C ASN A 83 -5.23 7.38 -11.99
N LEU A 84 -3.95 7.23 -12.35
CA LEU A 84 -3.32 5.90 -12.46
C LEU A 84 -3.33 5.20 -11.11
N ILE A 85 -2.90 5.87 -10.05
CA ILE A 85 -2.88 5.32 -8.68
C ILE A 85 -4.28 4.88 -8.26
N ASP A 86 -5.29 5.73 -8.44
CA ASP A 86 -6.67 5.43 -8.08
C ASP A 86 -7.20 4.19 -8.83
N SER A 87 -6.94 4.11 -10.14
CA SER A 87 -7.37 2.97 -10.95
C SER A 87 -6.66 1.65 -10.56
N GLN A 88 -5.37 1.70 -10.24
CA GLN A 88 -4.61 0.52 -9.80
C GLN A 88 -5.06 0.06 -8.42
N MET A 89 -5.31 0.98 -7.48
CA MET A 89 -5.85 0.64 -6.16
C MET A 89 -7.24 0.00 -6.27
N ALA A 90 -8.09 0.52 -7.14
CA ALA A 90 -9.41 -0.06 -7.41
C ALA A 90 -9.30 -1.47 -7.99
N LEU A 91 -8.38 -1.71 -8.93
CA LEU A 91 -8.14 -3.02 -9.52
C LEU A 91 -7.62 -4.03 -8.50
N ILE A 92 -6.66 -3.64 -7.65
CA ILE A 92 -6.12 -4.51 -6.60
C ILE A 92 -7.24 -4.89 -5.61
N LYS A 93 -8.03 -3.90 -5.18
CA LYS A 93 -9.18 -4.15 -4.30
C LYS A 93 -10.20 -5.09 -4.96
N ALA A 94 -10.56 -4.86 -6.22
CA ALA A 94 -11.51 -5.70 -6.94
C ALA A 94 -11.02 -7.15 -7.06
N ASN A 95 -9.73 -7.36 -7.35
CA ASN A 95 -9.15 -8.71 -7.36
C ASN A 95 -9.20 -9.35 -5.97
N TYR A 96 -8.85 -8.62 -4.92
CA TYR A 96 -8.92 -9.16 -3.55
C TYR A 96 -10.35 -9.58 -3.19
N GLU A 97 -11.35 -8.73 -3.41
CA GLU A 97 -12.76 -9.03 -3.10
C GLU A 97 -13.33 -10.17 -3.97
N ALA A 98 -12.87 -10.34 -5.20
CA ALA A 98 -13.34 -11.41 -6.09
C ALA A 98 -12.88 -12.81 -5.66
N PHE A 99 -11.80 -12.91 -4.87
CA PHE A 99 -11.19 -14.17 -4.45
C PHE A 99 -11.11 -14.34 -2.91
N LYS A 100 -11.65 -13.39 -2.14
CA LYS A 100 -11.78 -13.44 -0.67
C LYS A 100 -12.96 -14.31 -0.26
#